data_AF-A0A7X9P9Q5-F1
#
_entry.id   AF-A0A7X9P9Q5-F1
#
_cell.length_a   1.000
_cell.length_b   1.000
_cell.length_c   1.000
_cell.angle_alpha   90.00
_cell.angle_beta   90.00
_cell.angle_gamma   90.00
#
_symmetry.space_group_name_H-M   'P 1'
#
loop_
_entity.id
_entity.type
_entity.pdbx_description
1 polymer ?
#
loop_
_entity_poly.entity_id
_entity_poly.type
_entity_poly.pdbx_seq_one_letter_code
_entity_poly.pdbx_strand_id
1 'polypeptide(L)'
;MSRASWWVGLAFVFALGCGDSSGEGSEDGATDFGDAEVLPESADDVLDDGAPEGEGEGGGEVTDVSEDSDLSEVVDIADIVDGSDATCDCETAADCDDGEACNGLEQCVACRCVPGTPSTDGTTCDDDDVCTVNDACREGVCTGEPKDCSDGNPCTFDRCNATTGLCENPFAPPGSACDDGDACTVSEVCQFGRCRGECLPACSWWPDNDGDGSGDASAEPVCAATAPPRHANGSGDCCDSNPLVYPGQTSYFRTAYECGSGSSWDYDCNGRADRRWNLYGECDMTMSGCELIQEGWLGDIMPCGVTGPFITGCSTSTGVCSWGPTTPMQQMCR
;
A
#
# COMPACT_ATOMS: atom_id res chain seq x y z
N MET A 1 36.70 21.92 46.29
CA MET A 1 37.28 20.56 46.33
C MET A 1 37.09 19.96 44.95
N SER A 2 38.15 19.45 44.31
CA SER A 2 38.10 18.97 42.93
C SER A 2 37.83 17.46 42.87
N ARG A 3 37.05 17.01 41.88
CA ARG A 3 37.23 15.69 41.26
C ARG A 3 37.04 15.80 39.76
N ALA A 4 37.96 15.17 39.02
CA ALA A 4 37.93 15.03 37.58
C ALA A 4 38.45 13.64 37.21
N SER A 5 37.85 13.02 36.20
CA SER A 5 38.35 11.85 35.48
C SER A 5 37.61 11.87 34.13
N TRP A 6 38.30 12.12 33.01
CA TRP A 6 39.19 11.19 32.32
C TRP A 6 38.43 9.98 31.76
N TRP A 7 38.19 10.04 30.46
CA TRP A 7 38.08 8.88 29.58
C TRP A 7 39.12 9.05 28.47
N VAL A 8 39.80 7.96 28.12
CA VAL A 8 40.84 7.94 27.08
C VAL A 8 40.24 7.21 25.88
N GLY A 9 40.34 7.81 24.69
CA GLY A 9 39.85 7.19 23.46
C GLY A 9 40.81 6.15 22.89
N LEU A 10 40.28 5.28 22.04
CA LEU A 10 41.09 4.44 21.16
C LEU A 10 40.52 4.58 19.73
N ALA A 11 41.31 5.11 18.81
CA ALA A 11 40.99 5.14 17.39
C ALA A 11 41.79 4.04 16.69
N PHE A 12 41.12 3.18 15.93
CA PHE A 12 41.79 2.19 15.08
C PHE A 12 41.72 2.65 13.62
N VAL A 13 42.90 2.77 13.02
CA VAL A 13 43.06 2.96 11.57
C VAL A 13 43.41 1.61 10.97
N PHE A 14 42.74 1.23 9.88
CA PHE A 14 43.26 0.26 8.92
C PHE A 14 43.09 0.80 7.50
N ALA A 15 44.00 0.40 6.61
CA ALA A 15 44.27 1.08 5.34
C ALA A 15 43.64 0.39 4.12
N LEU A 16 43.72 1.08 2.98
CA LEU A 16 43.24 0.61 1.68
C LEU A 16 43.89 -0.72 1.25
N GLY A 17 43.12 -1.51 0.50
CA GLY A 17 43.64 -2.54 -0.39
C GLY A 17 42.71 -2.67 -1.60
N CYS A 18 43.13 -2.15 -2.76
CA CYS A 18 42.42 -2.41 -4.02
C CYS A 18 42.80 -3.79 -4.56
N GLY A 19 41.81 -4.55 -5.01
CA GLY A 19 41.99 -5.82 -5.74
C GLY A 19 41.14 -5.77 -6.99
N ASP A 20 41.79 -5.70 -8.15
CA ASP A 20 41.16 -5.60 -9.46
C ASP A 20 41.16 -6.97 -10.15
N SER A 21 40.04 -7.37 -10.74
CA SER A 21 39.94 -8.59 -11.55
C SER A 21 38.72 -8.55 -12.48
N SER A 22 38.96 -8.34 -13.77
CA SER A 22 37.97 -8.31 -14.85
C SER A 22 37.20 -9.64 -15.03
N GLY A 23 36.04 -9.57 -15.69
CA GLY A 23 35.35 -10.72 -16.28
C GLY A 23 35.31 -10.62 -17.82
N GLU A 24 35.39 -11.77 -18.50
CA GLU A 24 35.33 -11.92 -19.96
C GLU A 24 34.69 -13.29 -20.32
N GLY A 25 33.88 -13.37 -21.40
CA GLY A 25 33.37 -14.63 -22.01
C GLY A 25 32.32 -15.41 -21.20
N SER A 26 31.06 -15.68 -21.62
CA SER A 26 30.32 -15.61 -22.90
C SER A 26 30.63 -16.69 -23.96
N GLU A 27 29.85 -17.78 -23.97
CA GLU A 27 29.69 -18.72 -25.09
C GLU A 27 28.20 -19.13 -25.27
N ASP A 28 27.69 -18.94 -26.50
CA ASP A 28 26.63 -19.62 -27.27
C ASP A 28 25.23 -19.97 -26.73
N GLY A 29 24.20 -19.59 -27.52
CA GLY A 29 22.83 -20.13 -27.47
C GLY A 29 21.80 -19.30 -28.26
N ALA A 30 21.51 -19.67 -29.52
CA ALA A 30 20.70 -18.85 -30.43
C ALA A 30 19.53 -19.58 -31.15
N THR A 31 18.32 -19.01 -31.04
CA THR A 31 17.14 -19.06 -31.94
C THR A 31 16.26 -17.85 -31.56
N ASP A 32 15.85 -16.89 -32.41
CA ASP A 32 15.33 -16.86 -33.80
C ASP A 32 13.78 -16.85 -33.88
N PHE A 33 13.25 -16.07 -34.84
CA PHE A 33 11.85 -15.71 -35.17
C PHE A 33 11.07 -14.74 -34.24
N GLY A 34 10.47 -13.70 -34.85
CA GLY A 34 9.52 -12.78 -34.20
C GLY A 34 9.42 -11.38 -34.84
N ASP A 35 8.93 -11.27 -36.07
CA ASP A 35 8.84 -10.00 -36.82
C ASP A 35 7.85 -8.96 -36.24
N ALA A 36 8.21 -7.67 -36.36
CA ALA A 36 7.28 -6.54 -36.31
C ALA A 36 7.80 -5.40 -37.20
N GLU A 37 6.99 -4.91 -38.14
CA GLU A 37 7.41 -3.94 -39.16
C GLU A 37 7.32 -2.48 -38.67
N VAL A 38 8.27 -1.63 -39.10
CA VAL A 38 8.17 -0.17 -39.05
C VAL A 38 8.66 0.40 -40.38
N LEU A 39 7.81 1.19 -41.06
CA LEU A 39 8.13 1.87 -42.32
C LEU A 39 8.70 3.28 -42.04
N PRO A 40 9.73 3.73 -42.79
CA PRO A 40 10.18 5.12 -42.77
C PRO A 40 9.76 5.90 -44.04
N GLU A 41 9.35 7.15 -43.85
CA GLU A 41 9.33 8.21 -44.87
C GLU A 41 10.05 9.44 -44.27
N SER A 42 11.34 9.62 -44.56
CA SER A 42 11.93 10.24 -45.75
C SER A 42 11.98 11.77 -45.67
N ALA A 43 13.15 12.30 -45.33
CA ALA A 43 13.49 13.73 -45.37
C ALA A 43 14.88 13.91 -45.99
N ASP A 44 14.92 14.72 -47.05
CA ASP A 44 16.03 15.31 -47.85
C ASP A 44 15.28 16.08 -48.98
N ASP A 45 15.63 17.24 -49.53
CA ASP A 45 16.79 18.16 -49.55
C ASP A 45 16.17 19.61 -49.58
N VAL A 46 16.81 20.78 -49.42
CA VAL A 46 18.19 21.21 -49.65
C VAL A 46 18.55 22.51 -48.87
N LEU A 47 19.84 22.84 -48.93
CA LEU A 47 20.63 24.04 -48.57
C LEU A 47 19.99 25.42 -48.92
N ASP A 48 20.41 26.58 -48.37
CA ASP A 48 21.79 27.11 -48.31
C ASP A 48 22.01 28.21 -47.24
N ASP A 49 23.27 28.56 -46.95
CA ASP A 49 23.75 29.31 -45.78
C ASP A 49 23.78 30.86 -45.91
N GLY A 50 23.74 31.59 -44.78
CA GLY A 50 24.12 33.03 -44.76
C GLY A 50 23.72 33.83 -43.50
N ALA A 51 24.69 34.10 -42.60
CA ALA A 51 24.57 34.99 -41.42
C ALA A 51 25.43 36.28 -41.63
N PRO A 52 25.74 37.17 -40.64
CA PRO A 52 25.34 37.25 -39.21
C PRO A 52 25.03 38.71 -38.72
N GLU A 53 25.13 38.95 -37.40
CA GLU A 53 25.09 40.25 -36.66
C GLU A 53 23.74 41.01 -36.63
N GLY A 54 23.29 41.61 -35.51
CA GLY A 54 23.78 41.61 -34.12
C GLY A 54 23.16 42.76 -33.29
N GLU A 55 23.07 42.59 -31.96
CA GLU A 55 22.86 43.59 -30.87
C GLU A 55 21.80 44.72 -31.00
N GLY A 56 20.96 44.92 -29.96
CA GLY A 56 20.15 46.15 -29.84
C GLY A 56 19.12 46.17 -28.69
N GLU A 57 19.41 46.95 -27.64
CA GLU A 57 18.47 47.23 -26.53
C GLU A 57 17.54 48.43 -26.82
N GLY A 58 16.47 48.55 -26.02
CA GLY A 58 15.91 49.86 -25.65
C GLY A 58 14.53 50.20 -26.22
N GLY A 59 13.64 50.66 -25.34
CA GLY A 59 12.36 51.26 -25.73
C GLY A 59 12.48 52.76 -26.01
N GLY A 60 11.51 53.32 -26.74
CA GLY A 60 11.46 54.76 -27.03
C GLY A 60 10.08 55.18 -27.53
N GLU A 61 9.38 55.98 -26.72
CA GLU A 61 8.15 56.66 -27.11
C GLU A 61 8.45 57.82 -28.07
N VAL A 62 7.63 57.96 -29.11
CA VAL A 62 7.21 59.27 -29.65
C VAL A 62 5.84 59.14 -30.32
N THR A 63 4.97 60.10 -30.04
CA THR A 63 3.79 60.40 -30.84
C THR A 63 4.17 61.11 -32.13
N ASP A 64 3.41 60.91 -33.21
CA ASP A 64 3.22 61.98 -34.19
C ASP A 64 1.79 61.98 -34.72
N VAL A 65 1.30 63.17 -35.09
CA VAL A 65 -0.06 63.38 -35.60
C VAL A 65 0.03 63.84 -37.04
N SER A 66 -0.60 63.10 -37.96
CA SER A 66 -0.78 63.52 -39.35
C SER A 66 -2.27 63.68 -39.64
N GLU A 67 -2.71 64.93 -39.80
CA GLU A 67 -4.03 65.27 -40.32
C GLU A 67 -4.13 64.85 -41.80
N ASP A 68 -5.18 64.13 -42.16
CA ASP A 68 -5.72 64.17 -43.52
C ASP A 68 -7.24 64.14 -43.46
N SER A 69 -7.90 64.84 -44.39
CA SER A 69 -9.30 65.23 -44.25
C SER A 69 -9.99 65.49 -45.58
N ASP A 70 -10.41 64.42 -46.27
CA ASP A 70 -11.20 64.49 -47.50
C ASP A 70 -12.65 64.01 -47.27
N LEU A 71 -13.48 64.91 -46.71
CA LEU A 71 -14.93 64.71 -46.61
C LEU A 71 -15.60 65.03 -47.95
N SER A 72 -15.77 64.03 -48.82
CA SER A 72 -16.59 64.20 -50.04
C SER A 72 -17.36 62.96 -50.53
N GLU A 73 -17.61 61.95 -49.69
CA GLU A 73 -18.75 61.06 -49.94
C GLU A 73 -20.06 61.75 -49.55
N VAL A 74 -20.87 62.04 -50.56
CA VAL A 74 -22.23 62.53 -50.38
C VAL A 74 -23.11 61.37 -49.91
N VAL A 75 -23.52 61.39 -48.64
CA VAL A 75 -24.56 60.48 -48.14
C VAL A 75 -25.83 60.72 -48.96
N ASP A 76 -26.27 59.70 -49.69
CA ASP A 76 -27.50 59.78 -50.49
C ASP A 76 -28.71 59.89 -49.55
N ILE A 77 -29.27 61.11 -49.46
CA ILE A 77 -30.47 61.44 -48.66
C ILE A 77 -31.73 60.93 -49.39
N ALA A 78 -31.71 59.66 -49.79
CA ALA A 78 -32.71 58.96 -50.56
C ALA A 78 -33.08 57.60 -49.95
N ASP A 79 -32.22 57.00 -49.11
CA ASP A 79 -32.52 55.76 -48.36
C ASP A 79 -33.10 56.03 -46.95
N ILE A 80 -33.36 57.30 -46.57
CA ILE A 80 -34.17 57.64 -45.38
C ILE A 80 -35.67 57.43 -45.66
N VAL A 81 -36.01 56.24 -46.17
CA VAL A 81 -37.39 55.75 -46.37
C VAL A 81 -37.54 54.26 -46.00
N ASP A 82 -36.63 53.72 -45.19
CA ASP A 82 -37.01 52.68 -44.22
C ASP A 82 -36.91 53.25 -42.79
N GLY A 83 -37.79 52.80 -41.90
CA GLY A 83 -38.02 53.37 -40.58
C GLY A 83 -37.15 52.78 -39.48
N SER A 84 -35.95 52.30 -39.81
CA SER A 84 -35.17 51.34 -39.02
C SER A 84 -34.12 51.95 -38.07
N ASP A 85 -33.82 53.26 -38.15
CA ASP A 85 -32.90 53.95 -37.23
C ASP A 85 -33.63 54.83 -36.19
N ALA A 86 -34.54 54.18 -35.47
CA ALA A 86 -34.76 54.49 -34.06
C ALA A 86 -34.40 53.21 -33.31
N THR A 87 -33.14 53.12 -32.85
CA THR A 87 -32.57 51.90 -32.26
C THR A 87 -33.47 51.36 -31.13
N CYS A 88 -34.21 50.30 -31.45
CA CYS A 88 -35.18 49.66 -30.57
C CYS A 88 -34.38 48.74 -29.64
N ASP A 89 -34.48 48.89 -28.30
CA ASP A 89 -33.63 48.13 -27.36
C ASP A 89 -33.92 46.61 -27.40
N CYS A 90 -35.06 46.20 -27.98
CA CYS A 90 -35.56 44.83 -28.09
C CYS A 90 -36.70 44.76 -29.13
N GLU A 91 -36.97 43.61 -29.74
CA GLU A 91 -38.20 43.39 -30.54
C GLU A 91 -39.18 42.40 -29.86
N THR A 92 -38.65 41.50 -29.03
CA THR A 92 -39.33 40.41 -28.35
C THR A 92 -38.88 40.30 -26.89
N ALA A 93 -39.62 39.54 -26.07
CA ALA A 93 -39.22 39.27 -24.68
C ALA A 93 -37.86 38.53 -24.59
N ALA A 94 -37.53 37.68 -25.56
CA ALA A 94 -36.29 36.91 -25.56
C ALA A 94 -35.03 37.78 -25.84
N ASP A 95 -35.19 38.96 -26.42
CA ASP A 95 -34.08 39.92 -26.60
C ASP A 95 -33.74 40.67 -25.30
N CYS A 96 -34.54 40.47 -24.25
CA CYS A 96 -34.38 41.08 -22.94
C CYS A 96 -33.96 40.10 -21.84
N ASP A 97 -33.85 38.80 -22.14
CA ASP A 97 -33.48 37.75 -21.20
C ASP A 97 -32.08 38.03 -20.60
N ASP A 98 -32.02 38.25 -19.29
CA ASP A 98 -30.76 38.53 -18.57
C ASP A 98 -30.13 37.28 -17.92
N GLY A 99 -30.79 36.12 -18.04
CA GLY A 99 -30.39 34.85 -17.43
C GLY A 99 -30.82 34.65 -15.98
N GLU A 100 -31.30 35.68 -15.27
CA GLU A 100 -31.72 35.57 -13.87
C GLU A 100 -33.16 35.04 -13.74
N ALA A 101 -33.40 33.77 -14.11
CA ALA A 101 -34.73 33.11 -14.16
C ALA A 101 -35.61 33.17 -12.86
N CYS A 102 -35.06 33.70 -11.77
CA CYS A 102 -35.78 33.95 -10.52
C CYS A 102 -36.21 35.42 -10.30
N ASN A 103 -35.64 36.38 -11.04
CA ASN A 103 -36.07 37.79 -11.06
C ASN A 103 -37.35 37.96 -11.92
N GLY A 104 -37.59 37.06 -12.88
CA GLY A 104 -38.84 36.92 -13.63
C GLY A 104 -38.64 36.36 -15.04
N LEU A 105 -39.41 36.93 -15.98
CA LEU A 105 -39.16 36.90 -17.42
C LEU A 105 -39.42 38.31 -17.94
N GLU A 106 -38.41 38.89 -18.57
CA GLU A 106 -38.37 40.28 -19.01
C GLU A 106 -39.33 40.48 -20.18
N GLN A 107 -39.82 41.71 -20.31
CA GLN A 107 -40.78 42.03 -21.37
C GLN A 107 -40.27 43.19 -22.21
N CYS A 108 -40.25 42.99 -23.53
CA CYS A 108 -40.06 44.10 -24.44
C CYS A 108 -41.37 44.89 -24.56
N VAL A 109 -41.38 46.10 -24.00
CA VAL A 109 -42.54 46.99 -23.96
C VAL A 109 -42.17 48.31 -24.61
N ALA A 110 -42.68 48.53 -25.84
CA ALA A 110 -42.45 49.73 -26.64
C ALA A 110 -40.96 50.04 -26.88
N CYS A 111 -40.24 49.10 -27.50
CA CYS A 111 -38.80 49.19 -27.79
C CYS A 111 -37.89 49.31 -26.56
N ARG A 112 -38.33 48.80 -25.40
CA ARG A 112 -37.52 48.78 -24.18
C ARG A 112 -37.80 47.58 -23.30
N CYS A 113 -36.74 46.95 -22.79
CA CYS A 113 -36.84 45.91 -21.78
C CYS A 113 -37.35 46.48 -20.45
N VAL A 114 -38.32 45.80 -19.85
CA VAL A 114 -38.75 46.01 -18.46
C VAL A 114 -38.55 44.72 -17.67
N PRO A 115 -38.09 44.80 -16.41
CA PRO A 115 -37.92 43.62 -15.55
C PRO A 115 -39.23 42.83 -15.38
N GLY A 116 -39.09 41.53 -15.22
CA GLY A 116 -40.17 40.61 -14.97
C GLY A 116 -40.78 40.73 -13.58
N THR A 117 -41.63 39.75 -13.26
CA THR A 117 -42.16 39.57 -11.90
C THR A 117 -41.45 38.39 -11.24
N PRO A 118 -40.81 38.57 -10.06
CA PRO A 118 -40.04 37.52 -9.40
C PRO A 118 -40.77 36.19 -9.26
N SER A 119 -40.05 35.12 -9.58
CA SER A 119 -40.51 33.74 -9.44
C SER A 119 -40.74 33.39 -7.98
N THR A 120 -41.76 32.57 -7.70
CA THR A 120 -42.05 32.12 -6.33
C THR A 120 -40.96 31.19 -5.79
N ASP A 121 -40.73 31.21 -4.47
CA ASP A 121 -39.81 30.25 -3.84
C ASP A 121 -40.18 28.81 -4.20
N GLY A 122 -39.20 27.99 -4.57
CA GLY A 122 -39.42 26.62 -5.05
C GLY A 122 -39.84 26.49 -6.52
N THR A 123 -39.84 27.58 -7.29
CA THR A 123 -39.90 27.50 -8.77
C THR A 123 -38.59 26.92 -9.27
N THR A 124 -38.64 25.92 -10.17
CA THR A 124 -37.46 25.32 -10.79
C THR A 124 -36.72 26.32 -11.68
N CYS A 125 -35.41 26.35 -11.56
CA CYS A 125 -34.49 27.13 -12.39
C CYS A 125 -33.23 26.28 -12.69
N ASP A 126 -32.17 26.91 -13.16
CA ASP A 126 -30.82 26.37 -13.29
C ASP A 126 -29.88 27.44 -12.73
N ASP A 127 -28.86 27.09 -11.95
CA ASP A 127 -27.87 28.04 -11.40
C ASP A 127 -26.49 27.95 -12.08
N ASP A 128 -26.42 27.26 -13.24
CA ASP A 128 -25.23 27.01 -14.07
C ASP A 128 -24.08 26.26 -13.34
N ASP A 129 -24.20 25.94 -12.05
CA ASP A 129 -23.23 25.12 -11.33
C ASP A 129 -23.47 23.64 -11.64
N VAL A 130 -22.63 23.06 -12.49
CA VAL A 130 -22.66 21.63 -12.80
C VAL A 130 -22.47 20.72 -11.56
N CYS A 131 -22.17 21.27 -10.38
CA CYS A 131 -22.06 20.58 -9.09
C CYS A 131 -23.22 20.81 -8.10
N THR A 132 -24.30 21.48 -8.49
CA THR A 132 -25.58 21.49 -7.78
C THR A 132 -26.55 20.43 -8.33
N VAL A 133 -27.71 20.30 -7.67
CA VAL A 133 -28.93 19.57 -8.08
C VAL A 133 -30.16 20.19 -7.37
N ASN A 134 -31.36 19.93 -7.92
CA ASN A 134 -32.67 20.34 -7.36
C ASN A 134 -32.88 21.87 -7.34
N ASP A 135 -32.45 22.52 -8.42
CA ASP A 135 -32.15 23.94 -8.46
C ASP A 135 -33.42 24.78 -8.52
N ALA A 136 -33.56 25.68 -7.55
CA ALA A 136 -34.81 26.36 -7.28
C ALA A 136 -34.62 27.80 -6.79
N CYS A 137 -35.57 28.65 -7.16
CA CYS A 137 -35.62 30.02 -6.69
C CYS A 137 -35.78 30.06 -5.16
N ARG A 138 -34.91 30.81 -4.49
CA ARG A 138 -34.98 31.12 -3.05
C ARG A 138 -34.65 32.61 -2.87
N GLU A 139 -35.59 33.37 -2.30
CA GLU A 139 -35.47 34.82 -2.08
C GLU A 139 -35.15 35.64 -3.37
N GLY A 140 -35.51 35.11 -4.54
CA GLY A 140 -35.28 35.73 -5.86
C GLY A 140 -33.99 35.34 -6.57
N VAL A 141 -33.17 34.46 -5.99
CA VAL A 141 -31.93 33.93 -6.58
C VAL A 141 -32.11 32.44 -6.91
N CYS A 142 -31.57 31.93 -8.02
CA CYS A 142 -31.54 30.49 -8.26
C CYS A 142 -30.45 29.85 -7.38
N THR A 143 -30.80 28.79 -6.64
CA THR A 143 -29.83 28.03 -5.84
C THR A 143 -30.19 26.55 -5.77
N GLY A 144 -29.21 25.69 -5.99
CA GLY A 144 -29.33 24.26 -5.81
C GLY A 144 -29.06 23.73 -4.41
N GLU A 145 -28.89 22.41 -4.36
CA GLU A 145 -28.34 21.63 -3.26
C GLU A 145 -27.01 21.00 -3.73
N PRO A 146 -25.93 21.00 -2.94
CA PRO A 146 -24.66 20.42 -3.38
C PRO A 146 -24.80 18.94 -3.76
N LYS A 147 -24.31 18.58 -4.95
CA LYS A 147 -24.31 17.21 -5.46
C LYS A 147 -23.52 16.28 -4.53
N ASP A 148 -24.21 15.29 -3.97
CA ASP A 148 -23.56 14.23 -3.21
C ASP A 148 -22.68 13.39 -4.15
N CYS A 149 -21.40 13.35 -3.83
CA CYS A 149 -20.36 12.64 -4.58
C CYS A 149 -19.66 11.57 -3.74
N SER A 150 -20.19 11.20 -2.56
CA SER A 150 -19.50 10.26 -1.70
C SER A 150 -19.55 8.83 -2.22
N ASP A 151 -18.39 8.18 -2.29
CA ASP A 151 -18.27 6.75 -2.58
C ASP A 151 -18.31 5.89 -1.30
N GLY A 152 -18.41 6.53 -0.13
CA GLY A 152 -18.44 5.88 1.18
C GLY A 152 -17.08 5.37 1.68
N ASN A 153 -15.98 5.70 1.00
CA ASN A 153 -14.63 5.29 1.41
C ASN A 153 -13.98 6.39 2.27
N PRO A 154 -13.55 6.12 3.51
CA PRO A 154 -12.87 7.13 4.34
C PRO A 154 -11.47 7.51 3.83
N CYS A 155 -10.98 6.85 2.76
CA CYS A 155 -9.66 7.08 2.17
C CYS A 155 -9.70 7.69 0.76
N THR A 156 -10.78 8.40 0.44
CA THR A 156 -10.94 9.26 -0.74
C THR A 156 -11.28 10.70 -0.31
N PHE A 157 -11.13 11.66 -1.24
CA PHE A 157 -11.60 13.03 -1.08
C PHE A 157 -12.72 13.33 -2.06
N ASP A 158 -13.94 13.01 -1.66
CA ASP A 158 -15.15 13.15 -2.44
C ASP A 158 -15.40 14.61 -2.82
N ARG A 159 -15.43 14.90 -4.13
CA ARG A 159 -15.80 16.22 -4.66
C ARG A 159 -16.41 16.12 -6.04
N CYS A 160 -17.27 17.08 -6.38
CA CYS A 160 -17.67 17.30 -7.76
C CYS A 160 -16.63 18.17 -8.50
N ASN A 161 -16.41 17.91 -9.78
CA ASN A 161 -15.59 18.70 -10.68
C ASN A 161 -16.44 19.80 -11.34
N ALA A 162 -16.24 21.05 -10.92
CA ALA A 162 -16.97 22.24 -11.39
C ALA A 162 -16.81 22.59 -12.89
N THR A 163 -16.05 21.81 -13.66
CA THR A 163 -15.95 21.93 -15.14
C THR A 163 -16.69 20.82 -15.88
N THR A 164 -17.02 19.70 -15.22
CA THR A 164 -17.62 18.53 -15.87
C THR A 164 -18.89 18.01 -15.21
N GLY A 165 -19.19 18.45 -13.98
CA GLY A 165 -20.33 17.99 -13.17
C GLY A 165 -20.20 16.54 -12.68
N LEU A 166 -19.04 15.92 -12.89
CA LEU A 166 -18.73 14.55 -12.49
C LEU A 166 -18.14 14.51 -11.08
N CYS A 167 -18.48 13.45 -10.35
CA CYS A 167 -17.85 13.14 -9.07
C CYS A 167 -16.45 12.55 -9.27
N GLU A 168 -15.51 12.97 -8.43
CA GLU A 168 -14.12 12.49 -8.42
C GLU A 168 -13.68 12.19 -6.98
N ASN A 169 -13.21 10.96 -6.78
CA ASN A 169 -12.84 10.40 -5.48
C ASN A 169 -11.32 10.04 -5.45
N PRO A 170 -10.39 11.01 -5.56
CA PRO A 170 -8.96 10.75 -5.48
C PRO A 170 -8.58 10.26 -4.07
N PHE A 171 -7.56 9.41 -3.97
CA PHE A 171 -7.13 8.85 -2.69
C PHE A 171 -6.62 9.92 -1.72
N ALA A 172 -7.00 9.77 -0.44
CA ALA A 172 -6.43 10.52 0.66
C ALA A 172 -4.90 10.22 0.80
N PRO A 173 -4.11 11.17 1.34
CA PRO A 173 -2.68 10.98 1.58
C PRO A 173 -2.38 9.71 2.39
N PRO A 174 -1.30 8.96 2.06
CA PRO A 174 -0.85 7.85 2.89
C PRO A 174 -0.58 8.30 4.33
N GLY A 175 -1.17 7.62 5.31
CA GLY A 175 -1.07 8.01 6.73
C GLY A 175 -2.19 8.94 7.24
N SER A 176 -3.14 9.37 6.39
CA SER A 176 -4.39 9.98 6.86
C SER A 176 -5.17 9.00 7.74
N ALA A 177 -5.71 9.46 8.86
CA ALA A 177 -6.54 8.63 9.74
C ALA A 177 -7.89 8.28 9.08
N CYS A 178 -8.38 7.08 9.37
CA CYS A 178 -9.64 6.52 8.86
C CYS A 178 -10.23 5.53 9.88
N ASP A 179 -11.36 4.91 9.54
CA ASP A 179 -12.08 3.88 10.31
C ASP A 179 -12.72 2.94 9.28
N ASP A 180 -12.35 1.66 9.25
CA ASP A 180 -12.88 0.65 8.31
C ASP A 180 -14.13 -0.08 8.84
N GLY A 181 -14.51 0.20 10.09
CA GLY A 181 -15.68 -0.34 10.77
C GLY A 181 -15.50 -1.73 11.38
N ASP A 182 -14.34 -2.39 11.25
CA ASP A 182 -14.06 -3.63 11.97
C ASP A 182 -13.60 -3.34 13.42
N ALA A 183 -14.33 -3.86 14.41
CA ALA A 183 -13.94 -3.75 15.81
C ALA A 183 -12.65 -4.54 16.17
N CYS A 184 -12.05 -5.22 15.20
CA CYS A 184 -10.81 -5.98 15.31
C CYS A 184 -9.57 -5.31 14.70
N THR A 185 -9.71 -4.18 13.98
CA THR A 185 -8.60 -3.32 13.53
C THR A 185 -8.37 -2.17 14.51
N VAL A 186 -7.15 -1.62 14.55
CA VAL A 186 -6.78 -0.42 15.32
C VAL A 186 -5.65 0.36 14.64
N SER A 187 -5.41 1.59 15.07
CA SER A 187 -4.34 2.47 14.56
C SER A 187 -4.45 2.75 13.06
N GLU A 188 -5.68 2.81 12.55
CA GLU A 188 -5.96 2.72 11.13
C GLU A 188 -5.57 3.97 10.34
N VAL A 189 -4.97 3.73 9.17
CA VAL A 189 -4.55 4.78 8.24
C VAL A 189 -4.81 4.40 6.79
N CYS A 190 -5.02 5.42 5.98
CA CYS A 190 -5.15 5.28 4.54
C CYS A 190 -3.85 4.83 3.90
N GLN A 191 -3.92 3.77 3.11
CA GLN A 191 -2.82 3.23 2.33
C GLN A 191 -3.35 2.74 0.97
N PHE A 192 -2.92 3.38 -0.12
CA PHE A 192 -3.36 3.08 -1.50
C PHE A 192 -4.89 3.07 -1.69
N GLY A 193 -5.58 4.08 -1.14
CA GLY A 193 -7.03 4.23 -1.28
C GLY A 193 -7.89 3.28 -0.44
N ARG A 194 -7.27 2.56 0.51
CA ARG A 194 -7.96 1.70 1.49
C ARG A 194 -7.58 2.11 2.89
N CYS A 195 -8.52 2.04 3.82
CA CYS A 195 -8.21 2.07 5.24
C CYS A 195 -7.56 0.74 5.66
N ARG A 196 -6.56 0.80 6.54
CA ARG A 196 -5.81 -0.36 7.06
C ARG A 196 -5.29 -0.08 8.47
N GLY A 197 -5.57 -0.97 9.41
CA GLY A 197 -5.01 -0.96 10.76
C GLY A 197 -4.13 -2.17 11.09
N GLU A 198 -3.64 -2.21 12.32
CA GLU A 198 -3.06 -3.39 12.96
C GLU A 198 -4.19 -4.26 13.53
N CYS A 199 -4.06 -5.60 13.46
CA CYS A 199 -5.05 -6.48 14.08
C CYS A 199 -4.92 -6.48 15.62
N LEU A 200 -6.04 -6.37 16.34
CA LEU A 200 -6.08 -6.60 17.78
C LEU A 200 -5.70 -8.05 18.10
N PRO A 201 -4.81 -8.33 19.10
CA PRO A 201 -4.35 -9.69 19.41
C PRO A 201 -5.44 -10.72 19.74
N ALA A 202 -6.64 -10.29 20.13
CA ALA A 202 -7.79 -11.18 20.36
C ALA A 202 -8.52 -11.60 19.06
N CYS A 203 -8.25 -10.90 17.95
CA CYS A 203 -8.85 -11.07 16.63
C CYS A 203 -7.82 -11.41 15.52
N SER A 204 -6.54 -11.59 15.85
CA SER A 204 -5.50 -11.90 14.89
C SER A 204 -5.48 -13.40 14.58
N TRP A 205 -5.67 -13.76 13.31
CA TRP A 205 -5.70 -15.15 12.86
C TRP A 205 -4.63 -15.40 11.79
N TRP A 206 -3.74 -16.35 12.03
CA TRP A 206 -2.69 -16.74 11.10
C TRP A 206 -3.07 -18.04 10.37
N PRO A 207 -2.64 -18.26 9.11
CA PRO A 207 -2.86 -19.52 8.40
C PRO A 207 -2.39 -20.75 9.21
N ASP A 208 -3.19 -21.81 9.13
CA ASP A 208 -2.99 -23.13 9.75
C ASP A 208 -3.31 -24.19 8.68
N ASN A 209 -2.29 -24.55 7.89
CA ASN A 209 -2.40 -25.43 6.72
C ASN A 209 -2.42 -26.91 7.08
N ASP A 210 -1.72 -27.33 8.14
CA ASP A 210 -1.63 -28.73 8.55
C ASP A 210 -2.66 -29.16 9.61
N GLY A 211 -3.24 -28.21 10.35
CA GLY A 211 -4.39 -28.41 11.22
C GLY A 211 -4.06 -28.74 12.68
N ASP A 212 -2.85 -28.45 13.20
CA ASP A 212 -2.56 -28.65 14.63
C ASP A 212 -3.09 -27.53 15.56
N GLY A 213 -3.48 -26.38 15.00
CA GLY A 213 -4.03 -25.25 15.74
C GLY A 213 -3.01 -24.16 16.08
N SER A 214 -1.82 -24.22 15.47
CA SER A 214 -0.78 -23.18 15.50
C SER A 214 -0.72 -22.44 14.17
N GLY A 215 -0.25 -21.19 14.15
CA GLY A 215 -0.25 -20.35 12.95
C GLY A 215 1.15 -20.00 12.43
N ASP A 216 1.31 -19.98 11.10
CA ASP A 216 2.57 -19.63 10.41
C ASP A 216 3.13 -18.29 10.91
N ALA A 217 4.29 -18.35 11.57
CA ALA A 217 5.01 -17.17 12.06
C ALA A 217 5.60 -16.30 10.94
N SER A 218 5.58 -16.77 9.68
CA SER A 218 6.03 -16.08 8.48
C SER A 218 4.92 -15.29 7.78
N ALA A 219 3.66 -15.53 8.15
CA ALA A 219 2.49 -14.92 7.52
C ALA A 219 2.00 -13.65 8.23
N GLU A 220 1.41 -12.75 7.46
CA GLU A 220 0.63 -11.63 8.01
C GLU A 220 -0.74 -12.14 8.50
N PRO A 221 -1.24 -11.68 9.66
CA PRO A 221 -2.53 -12.09 10.19
C PRO A 221 -3.70 -11.53 9.38
N VAL A 222 -4.80 -12.29 9.36
CA VAL A 222 -6.12 -11.80 9.00
C VAL A 222 -6.81 -11.32 10.28
N CYS A 223 -7.24 -10.05 10.31
CA CYS A 223 -8.08 -9.54 11.39
C CYS A 223 -9.51 -10.07 11.21
N ALA A 224 -10.08 -10.71 12.23
CA ALA A 224 -11.49 -11.11 12.23
C ALA A 224 -12.04 -11.37 13.65
N ALA A 225 -13.31 -11.08 13.88
CA ALA A 225 -13.99 -11.39 15.14
C ALA A 225 -14.15 -12.91 15.43
N THR A 226 -13.94 -13.76 14.43
CA THR A 226 -13.98 -15.23 14.52
C THR A 226 -12.99 -15.86 13.56
N ALA A 227 -12.37 -16.98 13.95
CA ALA A 227 -11.44 -17.75 13.14
C ALA A 227 -11.95 -17.99 11.70
N PRO A 228 -11.22 -17.53 10.67
CA PRO A 228 -11.41 -18.01 9.31
C PRO A 228 -11.07 -19.52 9.23
N PRO A 229 -11.60 -20.27 8.23
CA PRO A 229 -11.25 -21.68 8.06
C PRO A 229 -9.73 -21.87 7.83
N ARG A 230 -9.12 -22.88 8.46
CA ARG A 230 -7.66 -23.13 8.43
C ARG A 230 -6.83 -21.93 8.91
N HIS A 231 -7.21 -21.36 10.06
CA HIS A 231 -6.43 -20.33 10.72
C HIS A 231 -6.44 -20.53 12.25
N ALA A 232 -5.31 -20.22 12.89
CA ALA A 232 -5.05 -20.35 14.33
C ALA A 232 -4.94 -18.98 15.03
N ASN A 233 -5.13 -18.96 16.36
CA ASN A 233 -4.95 -17.76 17.19
C ASN A 233 -3.52 -17.71 17.75
N GLY A 234 -2.67 -16.93 17.10
CA GLY A 234 -1.27 -16.74 17.45
C GLY A 234 -0.31 -17.26 16.37
N SER A 235 0.58 -16.37 15.92
CA SER A 235 1.78 -16.74 15.20
C SER A 235 2.78 -17.40 16.14
N GLY A 236 3.40 -18.48 15.67
CA GLY A 236 4.42 -19.18 16.45
C GLY A 236 4.85 -20.52 15.87
N ASP A 237 4.10 -21.08 14.93
CA ASP A 237 4.60 -22.22 14.19
C ASP A 237 5.69 -21.79 13.19
N CYS A 238 6.75 -22.58 13.15
CA CYS A 238 7.90 -22.45 12.29
C CYS A 238 7.91 -23.49 11.15
N CYS A 239 6.82 -24.26 10.97
CA CYS A 239 6.72 -25.33 9.96
C CYS A 239 5.30 -25.67 9.44
N ASP A 240 4.50 -24.68 9.02
CA ASP A 240 3.07 -24.76 8.64
C ASP A 240 2.77 -25.73 7.46
N SER A 241 2.91 -27.02 7.73
CA SER A 241 3.08 -28.13 6.77
C SER A 241 3.33 -29.50 7.44
N ASN A 242 3.56 -29.55 8.75
CA ASN A 242 3.93 -30.72 9.53
C ASN A 242 3.38 -30.60 10.98
N PRO A 243 2.23 -31.23 11.31
CA PRO A 243 1.41 -31.01 12.53
C PRO A 243 2.00 -31.69 13.79
N LEU A 244 3.32 -31.58 13.91
CA LEU A 244 4.20 -32.19 14.90
C LEU A 244 5.24 -31.17 15.40
N VAL A 245 5.41 -30.04 14.72
CA VAL A 245 6.23 -28.90 15.11
C VAL A 245 5.27 -27.79 15.50
N TYR A 246 5.23 -27.39 16.78
CA TYR A 246 4.32 -26.35 17.25
C TYR A 246 4.69 -25.79 18.63
N PRO A 247 4.36 -24.52 18.93
CA PRO A 247 4.55 -23.90 20.24
C PRO A 247 4.13 -24.77 21.44
N GLY A 248 5.11 -25.14 22.26
CA GLY A 248 4.91 -25.98 23.45
C GLY A 248 4.83 -27.49 23.21
N GLN A 249 5.22 -27.98 22.03
CA GLN A 249 5.35 -29.41 21.72
C GLN A 249 6.22 -30.15 22.76
N THR A 250 5.69 -31.23 23.34
CA THR A 250 6.38 -32.05 24.35
C THR A 250 6.81 -33.43 23.89
N SER A 251 6.52 -33.80 22.63
CA SER A 251 6.89 -35.07 21.99
C SER A 251 8.41 -35.21 21.75
N TYR A 252 8.86 -36.45 21.51
CA TYR A 252 10.26 -36.76 21.21
C TYR A 252 10.46 -37.18 19.76
N PHE A 253 11.43 -36.56 19.09
CA PHE A 253 11.74 -36.75 17.68
C PHE A 253 13.20 -37.20 17.48
N ARG A 254 13.43 -38.04 16.45
CA ARG A 254 14.73 -38.65 16.15
C ARG A 254 15.39 -38.10 14.88
N THR A 255 14.74 -37.16 14.19
CA THR A 255 15.15 -36.62 12.90
C THR A 255 14.71 -35.17 12.82
N ALA A 256 15.66 -34.26 12.57
CA ALA A 256 15.36 -32.86 12.26
C ALA A 256 14.41 -32.74 11.04
N TYR A 257 13.58 -31.69 11.04
CA TYR A 257 12.69 -31.38 9.92
C TYR A 257 13.25 -30.27 9.02
N GLU A 258 12.91 -30.34 7.73
CA GLU A 258 13.33 -29.38 6.70
C GLU A 258 12.33 -28.21 6.54
N CYS A 259 12.11 -27.50 7.64
CA CYS A 259 11.19 -26.37 7.73
C CYS A 259 11.89 -25.04 7.35
N GLY A 260 12.13 -24.83 6.06
CA GLY A 260 12.65 -23.57 5.47
C GLY A 260 14.11 -23.19 5.78
N SER A 261 14.62 -23.46 7.00
CA SER A 261 15.91 -22.98 7.51
C SER A 261 16.87 -24.08 7.96
N GLY A 262 16.87 -25.22 7.24
CA GLY A 262 17.97 -26.19 7.23
C GLY A 262 18.08 -27.10 8.46
N SER A 263 17.22 -28.12 8.54
CA SER A 263 17.31 -29.21 9.53
C SER A 263 17.33 -28.74 10.99
N SER A 264 16.26 -28.07 11.40
CA SER A 264 16.07 -27.65 12.79
C SER A 264 15.76 -28.83 13.73
N TRP A 265 16.21 -28.69 14.97
CA TRP A 265 15.84 -29.56 16.11
C TRP A 265 15.00 -28.79 17.14
N ASP A 266 14.56 -27.58 16.81
CA ASP A 266 13.64 -26.73 17.56
C ASP A 266 12.23 -27.12 17.06
N TYR A 267 11.48 -27.88 17.87
CA TYR A 267 10.16 -28.42 17.50
C TYR A 267 9.04 -27.71 18.26
N ASP A 268 9.36 -26.94 19.30
CA ASP A 268 8.43 -26.04 19.98
C ASP A 268 8.59 -24.56 19.57
N CYS A 269 9.45 -24.30 18.58
CA CYS A 269 9.77 -23.00 18.00
C CYS A 269 10.27 -21.95 19.03
N ASN A 270 10.84 -22.36 20.17
CA ASN A 270 11.27 -21.43 21.23
C ASN A 270 12.60 -20.68 20.95
N GLY A 271 13.24 -20.93 19.80
CA GLY A 271 14.53 -20.36 19.42
C GLY A 271 15.73 -21.16 19.97
N ARG A 272 15.51 -22.42 20.35
CA ARG A 272 16.52 -23.34 20.89
C ARG A 272 16.25 -24.75 20.39
N ALA A 273 17.28 -25.39 19.85
CA ALA A 273 17.21 -26.80 19.49
C ALA A 273 16.88 -27.72 20.69
N ASP A 274 15.66 -28.27 20.72
CA ASP A 274 15.11 -29.31 21.62
C ASP A 274 15.78 -30.67 21.43
N ARG A 275 17.11 -30.67 21.40
CA ARG A 275 17.93 -31.87 21.47
C ARG A 275 17.73 -32.53 22.82
N ARG A 276 16.68 -33.35 22.94
CA ARG A 276 16.61 -34.43 23.94
C ARG A 276 17.66 -35.46 23.56
N TRP A 277 18.87 -35.21 24.04
CA TRP A 277 20.05 -36.01 23.77
C TRP A 277 19.81 -37.48 24.13
N ASN A 278 20.06 -38.34 23.15
CA ASN A 278 20.50 -39.72 23.35
C ASN A 278 21.94 -39.73 23.92
N LEU A 279 22.16 -39.13 25.09
CA LEU A 279 23.46 -39.17 25.78
C LEU A 279 23.65 -40.56 26.42
N TYR A 280 23.97 -41.54 25.58
CA TYR A 280 24.45 -42.90 25.90
C TYR A 280 23.64 -43.67 26.96
N GLY A 281 22.72 -44.55 26.54
CA GLY A 281 21.91 -45.33 27.48
C GLY A 281 21.30 -46.63 26.97
N GLU A 282 21.73 -47.18 25.84
CA GLU A 282 21.36 -48.53 25.41
C GLU A 282 22.61 -49.44 25.44
N CYS A 283 22.69 -50.29 26.45
CA CYS A 283 23.66 -51.37 26.50
C CYS A 283 23.13 -52.60 25.74
N ASP A 284 23.23 -52.59 24.41
CA ASP A 284 23.04 -53.81 23.62
C ASP A 284 24.12 -54.84 24.00
N MET A 285 23.68 -55.90 24.70
CA MET A 285 24.55 -57.00 25.14
C MET A 285 24.93 -57.95 24.00
N THR A 286 24.39 -57.77 22.79
CA THR A 286 24.49 -58.74 21.68
C THR A 286 25.51 -58.39 20.61
N MET A 287 25.96 -57.13 20.53
CA MET A 287 27.01 -56.70 19.59
C MET A 287 28.27 -56.16 20.29
N SER A 288 29.42 -56.42 19.65
CA SER A 288 30.73 -56.42 20.29
C SER A 288 31.34 -55.04 20.50
N GLY A 289 30.96 -54.36 21.60
CA GLY A 289 31.75 -53.26 22.17
C GLY A 289 30.90 -52.12 22.74
N CYS A 290 31.14 -51.75 24.01
CA CYS A 290 30.56 -50.53 24.58
C CYS A 290 31.36 -49.31 24.09
N GLU A 291 30.82 -48.52 23.16
CA GLU A 291 31.37 -47.20 22.87
C GLU A 291 30.95 -46.20 23.95
N LEU A 292 31.89 -45.86 24.84
CA LEU A 292 31.93 -44.63 25.65
C LEU A 292 30.69 -44.27 26.53
N ILE A 293 30.00 -45.27 27.09
CA ILE A 293 28.88 -45.07 28.04
C ILE A 293 29.40 -44.77 29.48
N GLN A 294 28.93 -43.69 30.10
CA GLN A 294 29.20 -43.39 31.52
C GLN A 294 28.06 -43.75 32.49
N GLU A 295 26.78 -43.49 32.20
CA GLU A 295 25.62 -43.94 32.99
C GLU A 295 24.38 -44.10 32.08
N GLY A 296 23.40 -44.97 32.42
CA GLY A 296 22.21 -45.23 31.57
C GLY A 296 21.25 -46.31 32.10
N TRP A 297 20.21 -46.67 31.34
CA TRP A 297 19.28 -47.76 31.69
C TRP A 297 19.66 -49.07 30.97
N LEU A 298 19.10 -50.21 31.40
CA LEU A 298 19.25 -51.50 30.69
C LEU A 298 17.97 -51.86 29.92
N GLY A 299 18.10 -52.08 28.60
CA GLY A 299 17.03 -52.54 27.72
C GLY A 299 16.25 -51.38 27.07
N ASP A 300 15.03 -51.68 26.60
CA ASP A 300 14.16 -50.70 25.96
C ASP A 300 13.90 -49.48 26.84
N ILE A 301 13.69 -48.31 26.21
CA ILE A 301 13.34 -47.06 26.92
C ILE A 301 12.05 -47.26 27.72
N MET A 302 12.19 -47.30 29.05
CA MET A 302 11.06 -47.48 29.97
C MET A 302 10.07 -46.30 29.92
N PRO A 303 8.80 -46.50 30.28
CA PRO A 303 7.83 -45.41 30.45
C PRO A 303 8.12 -44.50 31.65
N CYS A 304 7.70 -43.24 31.55
CA CYS A 304 7.82 -42.24 32.60
C CYS A 304 7.28 -42.71 33.95
N GLY A 305 8.05 -42.48 35.02
CA GLY A 305 7.68 -42.88 36.38
C GLY A 305 7.85 -44.37 36.69
N VAL A 306 8.27 -45.21 35.74
CA VAL A 306 8.64 -46.61 36.01
C VAL A 306 10.02 -46.65 36.70
N THR A 307 10.20 -47.63 37.59
CA THR A 307 11.49 -47.91 38.25
C THR A 307 12.17 -49.12 37.65
N GLY A 308 13.49 -49.07 37.45
CA GLY A 308 14.24 -50.17 36.83
C GLY A 308 15.73 -50.23 37.17
N PRO A 309 16.48 -51.13 36.52
CA PRO A 309 17.93 -51.26 36.69
C PRO A 309 18.68 -50.12 35.98
N PHE A 310 19.40 -49.31 36.76
CA PHE A 310 20.28 -48.26 36.26
C PHE A 310 21.75 -48.71 36.29
N ILE A 311 22.47 -48.39 35.22
CA ILE A 311 23.89 -48.68 34.99
C ILE A 311 24.67 -47.40 35.25
N THR A 312 25.73 -47.47 36.07
CA THR A 312 26.63 -46.35 36.35
C THR A 312 28.02 -46.63 35.77
N GLY A 313 28.05 -47.00 34.50
CA GLY A 313 29.26 -47.17 33.68
C GLY A 313 29.46 -48.58 33.13
N CYS A 314 30.09 -48.66 31.96
CA CYS A 314 30.52 -49.93 31.38
C CYS A 314 32.00 -49.90 31.01
N SER A 315 32.73 -50.94 31.42
CA SER A 315 34.14 -51.11 31.11
C SER A 315 34.31 -51.50 29.64
N THR A 316 34.65 -50.54 28.80
CA THR A 316 34.86 -50.72 27.34
C THR A 316 35.93 -51.78 27.00
N SER A 317 36.82 -52.09 27.95
CA SER A 317 37.89 -53.09 27.81
C SER A 317 37.52 -54.49 28.32
N THR A 318 36.39 -54.67 29.00
CA THR A 318 35.96 -55.99 29.54
C THR A 318 34.50 -56.36 29.23
N GLY A 319 33.68 -55.42 28.75
CA GLY A 319 32.24 -55.62 28.54
C GLY A 319 31.43 -55.71 29.84
N VAL A 320 32.05 -55.50 31.00
CA VAL A 320 31.38 -55.58 32.31
C VAL A 320 30.85 -54.20 32.70
N CYS A 321 29.55 -54.11 32.96
CA CYS A 321 28.89 -52.90 33.46
C CYS A 321 28.80 -52.89 35.00
N SER A 322 29.06 -51.72 35.58
CA SER A 322 28.80 -51.40 36.98
C SER A 322 27.37 -50.90 37.14
N TRP A 323 26.67 -51.46 38.12
CA TRP A 323 25.29 -51.09 38.44
C TRP A 323 25.26 -49.93 39.43
N GLY A 324 24.23 -49.10 39.35
CA GLY A 324 23.95 -48.05 40.33
C GLY A 324 23.52 -48.60 41.70
N PRO A 325 22.97 -47.75 42.58
CA PRO A 325 22.46 -48.20 43.87
C PRO A 325 21.43 -49.32 43.68
N THR A 326 21.45 -50.33 44.55
CA THR A 326 20.60 -51.54 44.43
C THR A 326 19.09 -51.28 44.58
N THR A 327 18.71 -50.08 45.01
CA THR A 327 17.35 -49.54 44.89
C THR A 327 17.08 -49.09 43.45
N PRO A 328 16.11 -49.68 42.73
CA PRO A 328 15.70 -49.22 41.40
C PRO A 328 15.44 -47.73 41.38
N MET A 329 16.15 -47.01 40.52
CA MET A 329 15.90 -45.58 40.30
C MET A 329 14.60 -45.42 39.50
N GLN A 330 13.91 -44.30 39.67
CA GLN A 330 12.71 -43.96 38.90
C GLN A 330 13.08 -43.10 37.70
N GLN A 331 12.53 -43.39 36.52
CA GLN A 331 12.71 -42.52 35.35
C GLN A 331 11.99 -41.18 35.59
N MET A 332 12.78 -40.13 35.83
CA MET A 332 12.28 -38.76 36.00
C MET A 332 12.03 -38.12 34.63
N CYS A 333 10.75 -38.09 34.24
CA CYS A 333 10.27 -37.17 33.21
C CYS A 333 9.80 -35.85 33.85
N ARG A 334 9.72 -34.80 33.04
CA ARG A 334 8.79 -33.69 33.22
C ARG A 334 7.68 -33.82 32.20
#